data_AF-A0A5K1GRU2-F1
#
_entry.id   AF-A0A5K1GRU2-F1
#
_cell.length_a   1.000
_cell.length_b   1.000
_cell.length_c   1.000
_cell.angle_alpha   90.00
_cell.angle_beta   90.00
_cell.angle_gamma   90.00
#
_symmetry.space_group_name_H-M   'P 1'
#
loop_
_entity.id
_entity.type
_entity.pdbx_description
1 polymer ?
#
loop_
_entity_poly.entity_id
_entity_poly.type
_entity_poly.pdbx_seq_one_letter_code
_entity_poly.pdbx_strand_id
1 'polypeptide(L)'
;VMFERLSEKGRKFEEETREHINEYADAGLRTLVLAYRQLDEVEYKNFSEELLQAKNLVSADRDEKVDEVADKMERDLILLGATAVEDKLQNG
;
A
#
# COMPACT_ATOMS: atom_id res chain seq x y z
N VAL A 1 -2.71 6.78 5.54
CA VAL A 1 -1.71 5.79 5.08
C VAL A 1 -1.74 5.60 3.56
N MET A 2 -2.67 4.86 2.93
CA MET A 2 -2.58 4.65 1.47
C MET A 2 -2.89 5.86 0.60
N PHE A 3 -3.90 6.67 0.95
CA PHE A 3 -4.21 7.87 0.17
C PHE A 3 -3.08 8.92 0.17
N GLU A 4 -2.21 8.93 1.18
CA GLU A 4 -1.04 9.83 1.24
C GLU A 4 0.10 9.37 0.33
N ARG A 5 0.04 8.12 -0.14
CA ARG A 5 1.04 7.48 -0.99
C ARG A 5 0.69 7.51 -2.49
N LEU A 6 -0.49 8.03 -2.83
CA LEU A 6 -0.92 8.19 -4.22
C LEU A 6 -0.20 9.36 -4.91
N SER A 7 0.22 9.14 -6.15
CA SER A 7 0.68 10.22 -7.04
C SER A 7 -0.46 11.18 -7.38
N GLU A 8 -0.16 12.42 -7.78
CA GLU A 8 -1.19 13.39 -8.20
C GLU A 8 -2.10 12.84 -9.31
N LYS A 9 -1.51 12.11 -10.28
CA LYS A 9 -2.24 11.50 -11.40
C LYS A 9 -2.97 10.22 -11.00
N GLY A 10 -2.58 9.60 -9.89
CA GLY A 10 -3.13 8.35 -9.37
C GLY A 10 -4.42 8.50 -8.55
N ARG A 11 -4.94 9.72 -8.40
CA ARG A 11 -6.06 10.05 -7.50
C ARG A 11 -7.42 10.18 -8.17
N LYS A 12 -7.53 9.79 -9.45
CA LYS A 12 -8.74 10.00 -10.27
C LYS A 12 -10.05 9.54 -9.58
N PHE A 13 -10.01 8.43 -8.85
CA PHE A 13 -11.18 7.84 -8.18
C PHE A 13 -11.11 7.95 -6.64
N GLU A 14 -10.27 8.83 -6.10
CA GLU A 14 -10.03 8.91 -4.66
C GLU A 14 -11.29 9.28 -3.87
N GLU A 15 -12.03 10.29 -4.32
CA GLU A 15 -13.24 10.78 -3.64
C GLU A 15 -14.31 9.69 -3.58
N GLU A 16 -14.70 9.14 -4.74
CA GLU A 16 -15.68 8.05 -4.84
C GLU A 16 -15.25 6.80 -4.03
N THR A 17 -13.96 6.44 -4.05
CA THR A 17 -13.46 5.31 -3.27
C THR A 17 -13.55 5.57 -1.76
N ARG A 18 -13.32 6.82 -1.31
CA ARG A 18 -13.47 7.20 0.10
C ARG A 18 -14.93 7.12 0.56
N GLU A 19 -15.87 7.53 -0.29
CA GLU A 19 -17.30 7.40 0.00
C GLU A 19 -17.69 5.94 0.18
N HIS A 20 -17.34 5.06 -0.77
CA HIS A 20 -17.60 3.62 -0.64
C HIS A 20 -16.95 3.01 0.61
N ILE A 21 -15.72 3.41 0.97
CA ILE A 21 -15.07 2.93 2.20
C ILE A 21 -15.87 3.30 3.45
N ASN A 22 -16.42 4.52 3.51
CA ASN A 22 -17.24 4.94 4.64
C ASN A 22 -18.53 4.11 4.72
N GLU A 23 -19.20 3.88 3.59
CA GLU A 23 -20.39 3.03 3.53
C GLU A 23 -20.10 1.59 3.99
N TYR A 24 -18.97 1.02 3.55
CA TYR A 24 -18.54 -0.31 3.98
C TYR A 24 -18.21 -0.36 5.47
N ALA A 25 -17.60 0.68 6.02
CA ALA A 25 -17.30 0.78 7.44
C ALA A 25 -18.58 0.90 8.28
N ASP A 26 -19.57 1.67 7.81
CA ASP A 26 -20.90 1.79 8.44
C ASP A 26 -21.65 0.45 8.44
N ALA A 27 -21.44 -0.37 7.41
CA ALA A 27 -21.95 -1.74 7.32
C ALA A 27 -21.14 -2.77 8.16
N GLY A 28 -20.08 -2.33 8.87
CA GLY A 28 -19.25 -3.21 9.69
C GLY A 28 -18.27 -4.10 8.90
N LEU A 29 -18.03 -3.79 7.63
CA LEU A 29 -17.11 -4.55 6.78
C LEU A 29 -15.66 -4.07 6.97
N ARG A 30 -14.71 -5.00 6.89
CA ARG A 30 -13.29 -4.66 6.83
C ARG A 30 -12.92 -4.22 5.43
N THR A 31 -12.32 -3.05 5.31
CA THR A 31 -11.92 -2.48 4.03
C THR A 31 -10.41 -2.61 3.79
N LEU A 32 -10.01 -2.85 2.55
CA LEU A 32 -8.62 -2.75 2.09
C LEU A 32 -8.58 -1.83 0.87
N VAL A 33 -7.60 -0.92 0.83
CA VAL A 33 -7.37 -0.03 -0.32
C VAL A 33 -6.22 -0.59 -1.14
N LEU A 34 -6.44 -0.75 -2.45
CA LEU A 34 -5.46 -1.30 -3.38
C LEU A 34 -4.96 -0.20 -4.31
N ALA A 35 -3.65 -0.14 -4.48
CA ALA A 35 -2.98 0.76 -5.41
C ALA A 35 -1.75 0.06 -5.99
N TYR A 36 -1.31 0.48 -7.17
CA TYR A 36 -0.13 -0.08 -7.83
C TYR A 36 0.72 1.03 -8.43
N ARG A 37 1.99 0.73 -8.70
CA ARG A 37 2.86 1.56 -9.54
C ARG A 37 3.58 0.64 -10.52
N GLN A 38 3.66 1.07 -11.77
CA GLN A 38 4.50 0.42 -12.76
C GLN A 38 5.92 0.93 -12.61
N LEU A 39 6.88 0.01 -12.55
CA LEU A 39 8.30 0.31 -12.49
C LEU A 39 8.95 -0.05 -13.81
N ASP A 40 9.93 0.74 -14.21
CA ASP A 40 10.84 0.31 -15.27
C ASP A 40 11.89 -0.67 -14.74
N GLU A 41 12.66 -1.29 -15.65
CA GLU A 41 13.67 -2.27 -15.27
C GLU A 41 14.81 -1.69 -14.43
N VAL A 42 15.14 -0.41 -14.62
CA VAL A 42 16.25 0.25 -13.92
C VAL A 42 15.82 0.56 -12.49
N GLU A 43 14.63 1.14 -12.31
CA GLU A 43 14.02 1.38 -11.01
C GLU A 43 13.91 0.08 -10.20
N TYR A 44 13.40 -0.98 -10.83
CA TYR A 44 13.26 -2.28 -10.17
C TYR A 44 14.62 -2.86 -9.72
N LYS A 45 15.64 -2.80 -10.59
CA LYS A 45 16.98 -3.31 -10.25
C LYS A 45 17.58 -2.54 -9.08
N ASN A 46 17.52 -1.22 -9.11
CA ASN A 46 18.02 -0.37 -8.03
C ASN A 46 17.30 -0.67 -6.70
N PHE A 47 15.97 -0.74 -6.72
CA PHE A 47 15.18 -1.09 -5.54
C PHE A 47 15.54 -2.49 -5.00
N SER A 48 15.67 -3.48 -5.90
CA SER A 48 16.01 -4.85 -5.51
C SER A 48 17.40 -4.93 -4.87
N GLU A 49 18.37 -4.18 -5.39
CA GLU A 49 19.73 -4.11 -4.83
C GLU A 49 19.73 -3.44 -3.46
N GLU A 50 19.06 -2.28 -3.31
CA GLU A 50 18.92 -1.59 -2.02
C GLU A 50 18.25 -2.46 -0.97
N LEU A 51 17.17 -3.16 -1.34
CA LEU A 51 16.44 -4.04 -0.42
C LEU A 51 17.30 -5.25 0.00
N LEU A 52 18.07 -5.81 -0.93
CA LEU A 52 18.98 -6.92 -0.62
C LEU A 52 20.08 -6.47 0.35
N GLN A 53 20.66 -5.29 0.13
CA GLN A 53 21.67 -4.72 1.02
C GLN A 53 21.09 -4.48 2.42
N ALA A 54 19.90 -3.88 2.52
CA ALA A 54 19.21 -3.66 3.78
C ALA A 54 18.96 -4.97 4.53
N LYS A 55 18.47 -6.02 3.85
CA LYS A 55 18.20 -7.34 4.45
C LYS A 55 19.45 -8.08 4.94
N ASN A 56 20.60 -7.83 4.32
CA ASN A 56 21.86 -8.47 4.67
C ASN A 56 22.60 -7.77 5.83
N LEU A 57 22.07 -6.66 6.36
CA LEU A 57 22.60 -6.05 7.56
C LEU A 57 22.46 -6.99 8.76
N VAL A 58 23.55 -7.15 9.53
CA VAL A 58 23.59 -7.96 10.75
C VAL A 58 23.40 -7.09 12.01
N SER A 59 23.16 -5.79 11.84
CA SER A 59 22.90 -4.85 12.94
C SER A 59 21.43 -4.85 13.37
N ALA A 60 21.15 -4.24 14.53
CA ALA A 60 19.80 -4.01 15.02
C ALA A 60 18.96 -3.10 14.10
N ASP A 61 19.61 -2.28 13.28
CA ASP A 61 18.97 -1.31 12.39
C ASP A 61 18.43 -1.94 11.09
N ARG A 62 18.58 -3.26 10.90
CA ARG A 62 18.16 -3.96 9.70
C ARG A 62 16.70 -3.71 9.36
N ASP A 63 15.81 -3.82 10.34
CA ASP A 63 14.37 -3.73 10.12
C ASP A 63 13.98 -2.28 9.76
N GLU A 64 14.58 -1.28 10.42
CA GLU A 64 14.41 0.14 10.06
C GLU A 64 14.88 0.43 8.63
N LYS A 65 15.99 -0.18 8.20
CA LYS A 65 16.51 0.03 6.84
C LYS A 65 15.64 -0.62 5.77
N VAL A 66 15.06 -1.78 6.07
CA VAL A 66 14.08 -2.43 5.19
C VAL A 66 12.84 -1.56 5.07
N ASP A 67 12.35 -1.01 6.19
CA ASP A 67 11.19 -0.12 6.20
C ASP A 67 11.43 1.18 5.42
N GLU A 68 12.63 1.77 5.50
CA GLU A 68 13.00 2.95 4.71
C GLU A 68 12.98 2.66 3.21
N VAL A 69 13.54 1.52 2.78
CA VAL A 69 13.54 1.11 1.38
C VAL A 69 12.11 0.82 0.89
N ALA A 70 11.29 0.17 1.71
CA ALA A 70 9.89 -0.08 1.42
C ALA A 70 9.09 1.23 1.30
N ASP A 71 9.26 2.18 2.23
CA ASP A 71 8.51 3.44 2.21
C ASP A 71 8.87 4.31 0.99
N LYS A 72 10.12 4.29 0.53
CA LYS A 72 10.51 4.91 -0.76
C LYS A 72 9.79 4.25 -1.93
N MET A 73 9.66 2.93 -1.90
CA MET A 73 9.04 2.18 -2.98
C MET A 73 7.51 2.40 -3.04
N GLU A 74 6.88 2.53 -1.88
CA GLU A 74 5.44 2.68 -1.71
C GLU A 74 4.95 4.13 -1.92
N ARG A 75 5.62 4.90 -2.78
CA ARG A 75 5.22 6.26 -3.21
C ARG A 75 4.76 6.28 -4.66
N ASP A 76 4.07 7.35 -5.04
CA ASP A 76 3.60 7.63 -6.39
C ASP A 76 2.68 6.56 -6.98
N LEU A 77 1.85 5.97 -6.13
CA LEU A 77 0.94 4.91 -6.51
C LEU A 77 -0.28 5.44 -7.28
N ILE A 78 -0.91 4.55 -8.04
CA ILE A 78 -2.17 4.76 -8.76
C ILE A 78 -3.24 3.95 -8.04
N LEU A 79 -4.31 4.63 -7.60
CA LEU A 79 -5.43 3.98 -6.94
C LEU A 79 -6.12 3.02 -7.91
N LEU A 80 -6.28 1.77 -7.47
CA LEU A 80 -7.06 0.76 -8.17
C LEU A 80 -8.50 0.71 -7.63
N GLY A 81 -8.65 0.83 -6.31
CA GLY A 81 -9.96 0.86 -5.64
C GLY A 81 -9.88 0.33 -4.21
N ALA A 82 -11.01 -0.14 -3.69
CA ALA A 82 -11.10 -0.77 -2.38
C ALA A 82 -11.91 -2.07 -2.44
N THR A 83 -11.61 -2.99 -1.53
CA THR A 83 -12.40 -4.20 -1.27
C THR A 83 -13.02 -4.13 0.10
N ALA A 84 -14.19 -4.75 0.27
CA ALA A 84 -14.85 -4.92 1.57
C ALA A 84 -15.02 -6.42 1.87
N VAL A 85 -14.67 -6.82 3.07
CA VAL A 85 -14.72 -8.21 3.54
C VAL A 85 -15.59 -8.27 4.78
N GLU A 86 -16.60 -9.14 4.74
CA GLU A 86 -17.44 -9.45 5.89
C GLU A 86 -16.78 -10.56 6.71
N ASP A 87 -16.58 -10.31 8.01
CA ASP A 87 -16.23 -11.38 8.94
C ASP A 87 -17.48 -12.19 9.25
N LYS A 88 -17.59 -13.41 8.70
CA LYS A 88 -18.69 -14.31 9.05
C LYS A 88 -18.56 -14.75 10.51
N LEU A 89 -19.39 -14.17 11.38
CA LEU A 89 -19.55 -14.60 12.76
C LEU A 89 -20.43 -15.86 12.83
N GLN A 90 -20.23 -16.69 13.85
CA GLN A 90 -21.10 -17.84 14.10
C GLN A 90 -22.53 -17.35 14.42
N ASN A 91 -23.54 -18.02 13.88
CA ASN A 91 -24.92 -17.78 14.28
C ASN A 91 -25.07 -18.13 15.76
N GLY A 92 -25.60 -17.19 16.55
CA GLY A 92 -25.95 -17.41 17.95
C GLY A 92 -27.14 -18.36 18.14
#